data_AF-A0A9D1N200-F1
#
_entry.id   AF-A0A9D1N200-F1
#
_cell.length_a   1.000
_cell.length_b   1.000
_cell.length_c   1.000
_cell.angle_alpha   90.00
_cell.angle_beta   90.00
_cell.angle_gamma   90.00
#
_symmetry.space_group_name_H-M   'P 1'
#
loop_
_entity.id
_entity.type
_entity.pdbx_description
1 polymer ?
#
loop_
_entity_poly.entity_id
_entity_poly.type
_entity_poly.pdbx_seq_one_letter_code
_entity_poly.pdbx_strand_id
1 'polypeptide(L)'
;MAVNFLGYEEYLQDLEFNIIGPEAFYNKCLYLRKTESKYILRFHGIDINLTPVLYETMFELMENPNKLHRIVIDYSGNGAASDTARKRIERIRKAFLKAGITENIIVQINGKYKINLDVISEKYIITSVK
;
A
#
# COMPACT_ATOMS: atom_id res chain seq x y z
N MET A 1 -18.60 32.90 -8.64
CA MET A 1 -18.60 31.64 -9.41
C MET A 1 -17.81 30.63 -8.61
N ALA A 2 -18.48 29.66 -7.99
CA ALA A 2 -17.80 28.51 -7.39
C ALA A 2 -17.33 27.61 -8.54
N VAL A 3 -16.04 27.61 -8.83
CA VAL A 3 -15.45 26.69 -9.81
C VAL A 3 -15.53 25.32 -9.18
N ASN A 4 -16.26 24.41 -9.81
CA ASN A 4 -16.46 23.06 -9.32
C ASN A 4 -15.16 22.27 -9.58
N PHE A 5 -14.27 22.18 -8.59
CA PHE A 5 -12.94 21.56 -8.69
C PHE A 5 -12.98 20.03 -8.79
N LEU A 6 -14.15 19.41 -8.61
CA LEU A 6 -14.33 17.95 -8.52
C LEU A 6 -13.91 17.15 -9.76
N GLY A 7 -13.71 17.78 -10.93
CA GLY A 7 -13.19 17.12 -12.13
C GLY A 7 -11.83 17.66 -12.62
N TYR A 8 -11.29 18.69 -11.97
CA TYR A 8 -10.03 19.31 -12.40
C TYR A 8 -8.83 18.48 -11.95
N GLU A 9 -8.89 17.86 -10.77
CA GLU A 9 -7.83 16.97 -10.31
C GLU A 9 -7.74 15.68 -11.12
N GLU A 10 -8.87 15.08 -11.48
CA GLU A 10 -8.92 13.92 -12.39
C GLU A 10 -8.39 14.30 -13.78
N TYR A 11 -8.79 15.45 -14.32
CA TYR A 11 -8.27 15.96 -15.58
C TYR A 11 -6.74 16.21 -15.54
N LEU A 12 -6.23 16.76 -14.44
CA LEU A 12 -4.78 16.94 -14.26
C LEU A 12 -4.04 15.60 -14.13
N GLN A 13 -4.66 14.57 -13.56
CA GLN A 13 -4.10 13.22 -13.49
C GLN A 13 -4.08 12.54 -14.86
N ASP A 14 -5.15 12.66 -15.62
CA ASP A 14 -5.20 12.18 -17.01
C ASP A 14 -4.19 12.93 -17.87
N LEU A 15 -4.04 14.24 -17.69
CA LEU A 15 -2.98 15.01 -18.34
C LEU A 15 -1.60 14.52 -17.91
N GLU A 16 -1.37 14.32 -16.60
CA GLU A 16 -0.10 13.82 -16.08
C GLU A 16 0.22 12.47 -16.73
N PHE A 17 -0.70 11.50 -16.67
CA PHE A 17 -0.58 10.18 -17.29
C PHE A 17 -0.27 10.27 -18.79
N ASN A 18 -0.95 11.17 -19.52
CA ASN A 18 -0.71 11.37 -20.95
C ASN A 18 0.63 12.07 -21.25
N ILE A 19 1.15 12.90 -20.34
CA ILE A 19 2.40 13.65 -20.50
C ILE A 19 3.63 12.82 -20.11
N ILE A 20 3.60 12.15 -18.95
CA ILE A 20 4.74 11.34 -18.46
C ILE A 20 4.71 9.91 -19.01
N GLY A 21 3.56 9.48 -19.53
CA GLY A 21 3.32 8.14 -20.02
C GLY A 21 2.96 7.14 -18.91
N PRO A 22 2.35 6.01 -19.28
CA PRO A 22 1.85 5.01 -18.33
C PRO A 22 2.94 4.45 -17.41
N GLU A 23 4.13 4.20 -17.95
CA GLU A 23 5.23 3.60 -17.21
C GLU A 23 5.74 4.51 -16.07
N ALA A 24 5.92 5.80 -16.36
CA ALA A 24 6.35 6.77 -15.37
C ALA A 24 5.28 7.00 -14.29
N PHE A 25 4.00 6.95 -14.65
CA PHE A 25 2.90 7.04 -13.70
C PHE A 25 2.90 5.83 -12.75
N TYR A 26 2.95 4.60 -13.27
CA TYR A 26 2.96 3.40 -12.44
C TYR A 26 4.19 3.29 -11.52
N ASN A 27 5.32 3.88 -11.91
CA ASN A 27 6.51 3.95 -11.06
C ASN A 27 6.34 4.89 -9.86
N LYS A 28 5.37 5.80 -9.86
CA LYS A 28 5.02 6.62 -8.70
C LYS A 28 4.05 5.94 -7.74
N CYS A 29 3.37 4.89 -8.21
CA CYS A 29 2.29 4.25 -7.45
C CYS A 29 2.80 3.22 -6.44
N LEU A 30 2.13 3.16 -5.29
CA LEU A 30 2.11 1.99 -4.42
C LEU A 30 0.97 1.09 -4.92
N TYR A 31 1.34 0.07 -5.66
CA TYR A 31 0.39 -0.79 -6.35
C TYR A 31 0.36 -2.17 -5.70
N LEU A 32 -0.82 -2.62 -5.29
CA LEU A 32 -1.02 -3.94 -4.70
C LEU A 32 -1.95 -4.76 -5.59
N ARG A 33 -1.48 -5.93 -6.03
CA ARG A 33 -2.26 -6.87 -6.84
C ARG A 33 -2.17 -8.30 -6.32
N LYS A 34 -3.27 -9.02 -6.46
CA LYS A 34 -3.32 -10.48 -6.31
C LYS A 34 -3.46 -11.12 -7.68
N THR A 35 -2.69 -12.18 -7.92
CA THR A 35 -2.86 -13.10 -9.04
C THR A 35 -3.14 -14.50 -8.49
N GLU A 36 -3.46 -15.46 -9.36
CA GLU A 36 -3.71 -16.86 -8.96
C GLU A 36 -2.56 -17.49 -8.17
N SER A 37 -1.32 -17.04 -8.44
CA SER A 37 -0.11 -17.63 -7.86
C SER A 37 0.71 -16.68 -6.99
N LYS A 38 0.45 -15.36 -7.01
CA LYS A 38 1.32 -14.38 -6.36
C LYS A 38 0.54 -13.22 -5.75
N TYR A 39 1.13 -12.64 -4.71
CA TYR A 39 0.67 -11.42 -4.06
C TYR A 39 1.77 -10.39 -4.24
N ILE A 40 1.56 -9.43 -5.14
CA ILE A 40 2.62 -8.53 -5.61
C ILE A 40 2.29 -7.12 -5.09
N LEU A 41 3.25 -6.55 -4.39
CA LEU A 41 3.32 -5.14 -4.03
C LEU A 41 4.40 -4.49 -4.88
N ARG A 42 4.06 -3.46 -5.66
CA ARG A 42 4.99 -2.69 -6.48
C ARG A 42 5.13 -1.27 -5.94
N PHE A 43 6.35 -0.78 -5.88
CA PHE A 43 6.66 0.60 -5.55
C PHE A 43 7.96 1.01 -6.25
N HIS A 44 8.02 2.21 -6.84
CA HIS A 44 9.19 2.67 -7.63
C HIS A 44 9.62 1.68 -8.73
N GLY A 45 8.66 0.98 -9.35
CA GLY A 45 8.94 -0.02 -10.39
C GLY A 45 9.47 -1.36 -9.86
N ILE A 46 9.64 -1.52 -8.54
CA ILE A 46 10.20 -2.72 -7.91
C ILE A 46 9.06 -3.62 -7.43
N ASP A 47 9.08 -4.88 -7.84
CA ASP A 47 8.11 -5.90 -7.40
C ASP A 47 8.56 -6.62 -6.12
N ILE A 48 7.69 -6.62 -5.12
CA ILE A 48 7.86 -7.30 -3.84
C ILE A 48 6.79 -8.39 -3.73
N ASN A 49 7.22 -9.65 -3.62
CA ASN A 49 6.31 -10.76 -3.37
C ASN A 49 5.99 -10.84 -1.87
N LEU A 50 4.71 -10.73 -1.54
CA LEU A 50 4.19 -10.89 -0.20
C LEU A 50 3.64 -12.30 0.00
N THR A 51 3.65 -12.76 1.25
CA THR A 51 2.82 -13.92 1.65
C THR A 51 1.36 -13.48 1.79
N PRO A 52 0.36 -14.39 1.70
CA PRO A 52 -1.06 -14.03 1.82
C PRO A 52 -1.37 -13.14 3.03
N VAL A 53 -0.84 -13.49 4.21
CA VAL A 53 -1.08 -12.75 5.46
C VAL A 53 -0.55 -11.31 5.40
N LEU A 54 0.59 -11.09 4.75
CA LEU A 54 1.17 -9.75 4.61
C LEU A 54 0.45 -8.95 3.52
N TYR A 55 -0.06 -9.62 2.49
CA TYR A 55 -0.91 -9.00 1.48
C TYR A 55 -2.19 -8.46 2.10
N GLU A 56 -2.92 -9.27 2.86
CA GLU A 56 -4.17 -8.83 3.51
C GLU A 56 -3.92 -7.65 4.45
N THR A 57 -2.79 -7.70 5.19
CA THR A 57 -2.38 -6.58 6.05
C THR A 57 -2.12 -5.30 5.24
N MET A 58 -1.44 -5.40 4.09
CA MET A 58 -1.22 -4.24 3.22
C MET A 58 -2.50 -3.75 2.56
N PHE A 59 -3.38 -4.67 2.15
CA PHE A 59 -4.66 -4.35 1.55
C PHE A 59 -5.52 -3.54 2.51
N GLU A 60 -5.66 -3.97 3.76
CA GLU A 60 -6.41 -3.24 4.80
C GLU A 60 -5.87 -1.81 5.00
N LEU A 61 -4.54 -1.64 5.01
CA LEU A 61 -3.91 -0.33 5.13
C LEU A 61 -4.12 0.55 3.89
N MET A 62 -4.06 -0.02 2.69
CA MET A 62 -4.15 0.71 1.43
C MET A 62 -5.58 1.03 1.01
N GLU A 63 -6.56 0.21 1.39
CA GLU A 63 -7.99 0.46 1.10
C GLU A 63 -8.50 1.70 1.86
N ASN A 64 -7.94 1.97 3.04
CA ASN A 64 -8.28 3.15 3.85
C ASN A 64 -7.00 3.83 4.38
N PRO A 65 -6.21 4.50 3.53
CA PRO A 65 -4.86 4.94 3.88
C PRO A 65 -4.84 6.11 4.88
N ASN A 66 -5.94 6.87 4.95
CA ASN A 66 -6.14 7.92 5.96
C ASN A 66 -6.46 7.38 7.36
N LYS A 67 -6.95 6.14 7.47
CA LYS A 67 -7.47 5.57 8.72
C LYS A 67 -6.37 4.88 9.51
N LEU A 68 -6.43 5.03 10.83
CA LEU A 68 -5.60 4.25 11.75
C LEU A 68 -6.21 2.86 11.96
N HIS A 69 -5.50 1.84 11.49
CA HIS A 69 -5.90 0.45 11.57
C HIS A 69 -5.32 -0.21 12.81
N ARG A 70 -6.19 -0.93 13.53
CA ARG A 70 -5.74 -1.90 14.53
C ARG A 70 -5.71 -3.25 13.83
N ILE A 71 -4.53 -3.69 13.43
CA ILE A 71 -4.35 -5.01 12.82
C ILE A 71 -4.70 -6.03 13.90
N VAL A 72 -5.84 -6.68 13.76
CA VAL A 72 -6.31 -7.70 14.70
C VAL A 72 -5.68 -9.03 14.31
N ILE A 73 -5.25 -9.79 15.32
CA ILE A 73 -4.64 -11.11 15.13
C ILE A 73 -5.76 -12.12 15.26
N ASP A 74 -6.06 -12.86 14.20
CA ASP A 74 -6.81 -14.10 14.35
C ASP A 74 -5.96 -15.10 15.12
N TYR A 75 -6.50 -15.60 16.24
CA TYR A 75 -5.92 -16.73 16.95
C TYR A 75 -5.95 -17.93 16.01
N SER A 76 -4.80 -18.37 15.51
CA SER A 76 -4.74 -19.63 14.78
C SER A 76 -5.05 -20.77 15.76
N GLY A 77 -6.21 -21.42 15.60
CA GLY A 77 -6.66 -22.56 16.40
C GLY A 77 -5.77 -23.81 16.32
N ASN A 78 -4.61 -23.70 15.68
CA ASN A 78 -3.75 -24.81 15.28
C ASN A 78 -2.45 -24.88 16.13
N GLY A 79 -2.39 -24.17 17.27
CA GLY A 79 -1.24 -24.19 18.19
C GLY A 79 0.03 -23.47 17.70
N ALA A 80 0.03 -22.92 16.49
CA ALA A 80 1.09 -22.03 16.02
C ALA A 80 1.01 -20.69 16.76
N ALA A 81 2.17 -20.15 17.17
CA ALA A 81 2.23 -18.85 17.85
C ALA A 81 1.62 -17.76 16.94
N SER A 82 0.63 -17.04 17.45
CA SER A 82 -0.07 -16.00 16.68
C SER A 82 0.91 -14.92 16.22
N ASP A 83 1.02 -14.69 14.90
CA ASP A 83 1.94 -13.66 14.38
C ASP A 83 1.34 -12.29 14.69
N THR A 84 1.95 -11.57 15.63
CA THR A 84 1.41 -10.29 16.11
C THR A 84 1.36 -9.24 15.01
N ALA A 85 0.40 -8.31 15.07
CA ALA A 85 0.31 -7.13 14.20
C ALA A 85 1.66 -6.45 13.95
N ARG A 86 2.42 -6.21 15.03
CA ARG A 86 3.75 -5.60 14.98
C ARG A 86 4.72 -6.41 14.13
N LYS A 87 4.76 -7.74 14.31
CA LYS A 87 5.63 -8.62 13.52
C LYS A 87 5.26 -8.60 12.03
N ARG A 88 3.97 -8.58 11.69
CA ARG A 88 3.52 -8.47 10.28
C ARG A 88 4.01 -7.17 9.64
N ILE A 89 3.82 -6.04 10.32
CA ILE A 89 4.31 -4.73 9.85
C ILE A 89 5.84 -4.73 9.70
N GLU A 90 6.57 -5.27 10.68
CA GLU A 90 8.02 -5.36 10.61
C GLU A 90 8.49 -6.26 9.45
N ARG A 91 7.76 -7.33 9.13
CA ARG A 91 8.06 -8.19 7.97
C ARG A 91 7.82 -7.45 6.65
N ILE A 92 6.77 -6.63 6.57
CA ILE A 92 6.50 -5.77 5.40
C ILE A 92 7.62 -4.73 5.24
N ARG A 93 7.97 -4.00 6.31
CA ARG A 93 9.08 -3.03 6.30
C ARG A 93 10.40 -3.68 5.88
N LYS A 94 10.69 -4.87 6.39
CA LYS A 94 11.87 -5.65 5.95
C LYS A 94 11.80 -6.05 4.49
N ALA A 95 10.62 -6.31 3.94
CA ALA A 95 10.45 -6.63 2.52
C ALA A 95 10.77 -5.40 1.65
N PHE A 96 10.32 -4.20 2.04
CA PHE A 96 10.72 -2.94 1.40
C PHE A 96 12.22 -2.71 1.46
N LEU A 97 12.83 -2.83 2.64
CA LEU A 97 14.28 -2.64 2.81
C LEU A 97 15.10 -3.62 1.97
N LYS A 98 14.68 -4.88 1.88
CA LYS A 98 15.33 -5.90 1.02
C LYS A 98 15.21 -5.57 -0.47
N ALA A 99 14.16 -4.84 -0.85
CA ALA A 99 13.94 -4.35 -2.20
C ALA A 99 14.67 -3.03 -2.49
N GLY A 100 15.41 -2.47 -1.51
CA GLY A 100 16.13 -1.20 -1.66
C GLY A 100 15.30 0.05 -1.37
N ILE A 101 14.05 -0.12 -0.91
CA ILE A 101 13.13 0.96 -0.56
C ILE A 101 13.36 1.30 0.91
N THR A 102 13.77 2.54 1.17
CA THR A 102 14.15 3.02 2.52
C THR A 102 13.09 3.96 3.12
N GLU A 103 12.15 4.37 2.30
CA GLU A 103 11.04 5.23 2.65
C GLU A 103 10.14 4.57 3.70
N ASN A 104 9.70 5.36 4.67
CA ASN A 104 8.81 4.87 5.73
C ASN A 104 7.35 4.85 5.26
N ILE A 105 7.00 3.85 4.45
CA ILE A 105 5.67 3.69 3.82
C ILE A 105 4.54 3.48 4.85
N ILE A 106 4.85 2.92 6.03
CA ILE A 106 3.85 2.62 7.06
C ILE A 106 4.26 3.28 8.37
N VAL A 107 3.41 4.17 8.89
CA VAL A 107 3.62 4.86 10.17
C VAL A 107 2.82 4.20 11.28
N GLN A 108 3.36 4.26 12.50
CA GLN A 108 2.69 3.79 13.71
C GLN A 108 2.32 4.99 14.58
N ILE A 109 1.05 5.07 14.99
CA ILE A 109 0.52 6.14 15.85
C ILE A 109 -0.33 5.49 16.94
N ASN A 110 0.03 5.69 18.21
CA ASN A 110 -0.70 5.17 19.38
C ASN A 110 -1.02 3.66 19.28
N GLY A 111 -0.07 2.85 18.80
CA GLY A 111 -0.24 1.40 18.65
C GLY A 111 -1.04 0.95 17.42
N LYS A 112 -1.52 1.87 16.59
CA LYS A 112 -2.21 1.61 15.32
C LYS A 112 -1.30 1.95 14.13
N TYR A 113 -1.67 1.51 12.94
CA TYR A 113 -0.87 1.67 11.72
C TYR A 113 -1.68 2.31 10.60
N LYS A 114 -1.01 3.07 9.74
CA LYS A 114 -1.59 3.61 8.49
C LYS A 114 -0.50 3.81 7.43
N ILE A 115 -0.90 4.00 6.17
CA ILE A 115 0.04 4.43 5.13
C ILE A 115 0.51 5.84 5.43
N ASN A 116 1.79 6.09 5.16
CA ASN A 116 2.40 7.38 5.31
C ASN A 116 2.12 8.26 4.09
N LEU A 117 1.11 9.13 4.22
CA LEU A 117 0.70 10.01 3.14
C LEU A 117 1.68 11.16 2.86
N ASP A 118 2.64 11.41 3.77
CA ASP A 118 3.74 12.35 3.52
C ASP A 118 4.77 11.77 2.54
N VAL A 119 4.81 10.43 2.41
CA VAL A 119 5.71 9.72 1.48
C VAL A 119 5.00 9.42 0.16
N ILE A 120 3.73 9.01 0.22
CA ILE A 120 2.95 8.72 -0.97
C ILE A 120 1.53 9.27 -0.86
N SER A 121 1.18 10.12 -1.82
CA SER A 121 -0.18 10.67 -1.92
C SER A 121 -1.21 9.56 -2.13
N GLU A 122 -2.38 9.70 -1.51
CA GLU A 122 -3.50 8.75 -1.60
C GLU A 122 -3.89 8.41 -3.05
N LYS A 123 -3.88 9.39 -3.96
CA LYS A 123 -4.16 9.19 -5.39
C LYS A 123 -3.22 8.22 -6.11
N TYR A 124 -2.03 7.94 -5.56
CA TYR A 124 -1.07 6.98 -6.12
C TYR A 124 -1.09 5.63 -5.38
N ILE A 125 -2.04 5.43 -4.48
CA ILE A 125 -2.28 4.14 -3.81
C ILE A 125 -3.33 3.39 -4.63
N ILE A 126 -2.94 2.25 -5.19
CA ILE A 126 -3.80 1.49 -6.09
C ILE A 126 -3.88 0.05 -5.59
N THR A 127 -5.08 -0.40 -5.25
CA THR A 127 -5.34 -1.80 -4.89
C THR A 127 -6.17 -2.47 -5.98
N SER A 128 -5.79 -3.68 -6.38
CA SER A 128 -6.56 -4.49 -7.32
C SER A 128 -6.82 -5.87 -6.73
N VAL A 129 -8.10 -6.15 -6.47
CA VAL A 129 -8.60 -7.51 -6.23
C VAL A 129 -9.18 -7.95 -7.56
N LYS A 130 -8.46 -8.79 -8.29
CA LYS A 130 -8.95 -9.38 -9.52
C LYS A 130 -9.67 -10.68 -9.23
#